data_AF-A0A3D2FRM0-F1
#
_entry.id   AF-A0A3D2FRM0-F1
#
_cell.length_a   1.000
_cell.length_b   1.000
_cell.length_c   1.000
_cell.angle_alpha   90.00
_cell.angle_beta   90.00
_cell.angle_gamma   90.00
#
_symmetry.space_group_name_H-M   'P 1'
#
loop_
_entity.id
_entity.type
_entity.pdbx_description
1 polymer ?
#
loop_
_entity_poly.entity_id
_entity_poly.type
_entity_poly.pdbx_seq_one_letter_code
_entity_poly.pdbx_strand_id
1 'polypeptide(L)'
;MARLHDRDGLAVAVKPNTIRMDFEDNGILALVTGEHNQNLAQIEAALDVTLDSFGNSITVSGAAAMTKKAQRALEDMYRRLSSEEDSAAGKALVSDVLRWVEADEKGPANGDSFDTWKKKIIAKTPGQKEYCRLLRGREVV
;
A
#
# COMPACT_ATOMS: atom_id res chain seq x y z
N MET A 1 -10.36 -25.23 39.43
CA MET A 1 -9.77 -24.77 38.16
C MET A 1 -10.79 -23.91 37.45
N ALA A 2 -10.55 -22.61 37.31
CA ALA A 2 -11.26 -21.75 36.36
C ALA A 2 -10.36 -20.56 36.03
N ARG A 3 -9.59 -20.67 34.94
CA ARG A 3 -8.97 -19.51 34.30
C ARG A 3 -9.97 -18.99 33.28
N LEU A 4 -10.72 -17.96 33.65
CA LEU A 4 -11.48 -17.15 32.70
C LEU A 4 -10.48 -16.13 32.12
N HIS A 5 -10.01 -16.37 30.90
CA HIS A 5 -9.36 -15.32 30.12
C HIS A 5 -10.48 -14.44 29.55
N ASP A 6 -10.95 -13.49 30.35
CA ASP A 6 -11.63 -12.30 29.82
C ASP A 6 -10.56 -11.49 29.07
N ARG A 7 -10.50 -11.73 27.76
CA ARG A 7 -9.78 -10.89 26.80
C ARG A 7 -10.82 -10.13 25.97
N ASP A 8 -11.76 -9.48 26.64
CA ASP A 8 -12.60 -8.44 26.05
C ASP A 8 -11.77 -7.16 25.96
N GLY A 9 -10.83 -7.18 25.01
CA GLY A 9 -10.11 -6.00 24.58
C GLY A 9 -11.09 -5.08 23.87
N LEU A 10 -11.36 -3.93 24.50
CA LEU A 10 -12.07 -2.78 23.97
C LEU A 10 -11.94 -2.68 22.44
N ALA A 11 -13.01 -3.02 21.73
CA ALA A 11 -13.24 -2.52 20.39
C ALA A 11 -13.44 -1.00 20.54
N VAL A 12 -12.33 -0.24 20.42
CA VAL A 12 -12.40 1.19 20.18
C VAL A 12 -13.32 1.36 18.99
N ALA A 13 -14.45 2.03 19.18
CA ALA A 13 -15.34 2.44 18.10
C ALA A 13 -14.57 3.45 17.23
N VAL A 14 -13.72 2.94 16.35
CA VAL A 14 -13.06 3.71 15.31
C VAL A 14 -14.18 4.17 14.40
N LYS A 15 -14.50 5.47 14.44
CA LYS A 15 -15.41 6.06 13.46
C LYS A 15 -14.92 5.62 12.08
N PRO A 16 -15.78 4.98 11.26
CA PRO A 16 -15.36 4.53 9.95
C PRO A 16 -14.89 5.75 9.18
N ASN A 17 -13.62 5.74 8.78
CA ASN A 17 -13.06 6.78 7.95
C ASN A 17 -13.42 6.44 6.52
N THR A 18 -14.21 7.32 5.89
CA THR A 18 -14.63 7.19 4.51
C THR A 18 -13.85 8.17 3.66
N ILE A 19 -13.14 7.67 2.66
CA ILE A 19 -12.40 8.45 1.69
C ILE A 19 -13.01 8.19 0.32
N ARG A 20 -13.43 9.24 -0.37
CA ARG A 20 -13.83 9.19 -1.77
C ARG A 20 -12.66 9.64 -2.64
N MET A 21 -12.36 8.87 -3.67
CA MET A 21 -11.38 9.16 -4.69
C MET A 21 -12.08 9.28 -6.03
N ASP A 22 -11.78 10.31 -6.80
CA ASP A 22 -12.31 10.53 -8.13
C ASP A 22 -11.19 10.35 -9.16
N PHE A 23 -11.49 9.63 -10.23
CA PHE A 23 -10.55 9.29 -11.30
C PHE A 23 -11.01 9.94 -12.62
N GLU A 24 -10.03 10.34 -13.42
CA GLU A 24 -10.28 11.06 -14.68
C GLU A 24 -10.43 10.09 -15.86
N ASP A 25 -9.60 9.05 -15.91
CA ASP A 25 -9.60 8.06 -16.99
C ASP A 25 -10.40 6.80 -16.65
N ASN A 26 -11.58 6.68 -17.27
CA ASN A 26 -12.44 5.51 -17.12
C ASN A 26 -11.81 4.20 -17.64
N GLY A 27 -10.90 4.30 -18.62
CA GLY A 27 -10.17 3.14 -19.15
C GLY A 27 -9.22 2.55 -18.12
N ILE A 28 -8.43 3.40 -17.46
CA ILE A 28 -7.52 3.00 -16.38
C ILE A 28 -8.33 2.52 -15.17
N LEU A 29 -9.42 3.21 -14.84
CA LEU A 29 -10.28 2.80 -13.73
C LEU A 29 -10.84 1.39 -13.91
N ALA A 30 -11.31 1.05 -15.11
CA ALA A 30 -11.80 -0.30 -15.42
C ALA A 30 -10.71 -1.37 -15.24
N LEU A 31 -9.45 -1.03 -15.50
CA LEU A 31 -8.30 -1.92 -15.27
C LEU A 31 -7.95 -2.03 -13.78
N VAL A 32 -8.04 -0.93 -13.03
CA VAL A 32 -7.82 -0.89 -11.57
C VAL A 32 -8.87 -1.75 -10.87
N THR A 33 -10.16 -1.57 -11.17
CA THR A 33 -11.24 -2.37 -10.56
C THR A 33 -11.24 -3.81 -11.04
N GLY A 34 -10.83 -4.03 -12.29
CA GLY A 34 -10.81 -5.33 -12.94
C GLY A 34 -12.21 -5.82 -13.31
N GLU A 35 -12.26 -6.99 -13.94
CA GLU A 35 -13.52 -7.63 -14.33
C GLU A 35 -14.38 -7.89 -13.07
N HIS A 36 -15.61 -7.37 -13.05
CA HIS A 36 -16.54 -7.50 -11.93
C HIS A 36 -15.99 -7.06 -10.56
N ASN A 37 -15.15 -6.03 -10.50
CA ASN A 37 -14.53 -5.55 -9.25
C ASN A 37 -13.65 -6.60 -8.53
N GLN A 38 -13.18 -7.63 -9.24
CA GLN A 38 -12.34 -8.69 -8.65
C GLN A 38 -11.07 -8.16 -7.97
N ASN A 39 -10.49 -7.06 -8.46
CA ASN A 39 -9.30 -6.48 -7.87
C ASN A 39 -9.64 -5.75 -6.56
N LEU A 40 -10.77 -5.05 -6.52
CA LEU A 40 -11.25 -4.39 -5.30
C LEU A 40 -11.52 -5.43 -4.22
N ALA A 41 -12.22 -6.51 -4.55
CA ALA A 41 -12.52 -7.59 -3.60
C ALA A 41 -11.25 -8.21 -2.99
N GLN A 42 -10.16 -8.33 -3.77
CA GLN A 42 -8.87 -8.80 -3.24
C GLN A 42 -8.24 -7.81 -2.26
N ILE A 43 -8.32 -6.51 -2.56
CA ILE A 43 -7.78 -5.45 -1.68
C ILE A 43 -8.62 -5.32 -0.41
N GLU A 44 -9.95 -5.42 -0.52
CA GLU A 44 -10.88 -5.47 0.61
C GLU A 44 -10.55 -6.62 1.55
N ALA A 45 -10.42 -7.85 1.00
CA ALA A 45 -10.09 -9.03 1.79
C ALA A 45 -8.72 -8.95 2.47
N ALA A 46 -7.76 -8.24 1.87
CA ALA A 46 -6.42 -8.13 2.40
C ALA A 46 -6.24 -6.99 3.41
N LEU A 47 -6.99 -5.89 3.28
CA LEU A 47 -6.89 -4.72 4.16
C LEU A 47 -8.05 -4.60 5.17
N ASP A 48 -9.02 -5.52 5.14
CA ASP A 48 -10.22 -5.49 5.99
C ASP A 48 -10.95 -4.13 5.88
N VAL A 49 -11.13 -3.67 4.64
CA VAL A 49 -11.84 -2.43 4.29
C VAL A 49 -12.97 -2.72 3.31
N THR A 50 -13.91 -1.80 3.20
CA THR A 50 -14.97 -1.81 2.17
C THR A 50 -14.58 -0.87 1.04
N LEU A 51 -14.62 -1.36 -0.21
CA LEU A 51 -14.32 -0.63 -1.43
C LEU A 51 -15.53 -0.68 -2.37
N ASP A 52 -16.11 0.49 -2.63
CA ASP A 52 -17.22 0.62 -3.56
C ASP A 52 -16.78 1.45 -4.78
N SER A 53 -16.81 0.86 -5.97
CA SER A 53 -16.65 1.58 -7.22
C SER A 53 -18.01 2.08 -7.74
N PHE A 54 -18.14 3.40 -7.89
CA PHE A 54 -19.33 4.04 -8.44
C PHE A 54 -18.93 5.03 -9.53
N GLY A 55 -19.19 4.66 -10.79
CA GLY A 55 -18.85 5.50 -11.94
C GLY A 55 -17.34 5.73 -12.05
N ASN A 56 -16.92 6.99 -11.98
CA ASN A 56 -15.51 7.38 -11.98
C ASN A 56 -14.92 7.55 -10.56
N SER A 57 -15.69 7.21 -9.52
CA SER A 57 -15.26 7.36 -8.13
C SER A 57 -15.10 6.00 -7.45
N ILE A 58 -14.14 5.89 -6.55
CA ILE A 58 -14.03 4.76 -5.61
C ILE A 58 -14.18 5.31 -4.19
N THR A 59 -15.05 4.68 -3.42
CA THR A 59 -15.26 4.98 -2.00
C THR A 59 -14.59 3.90 -1.17
N VAL A 60 -13.73 4.31 -0.25
CA VAL A 60 -13.03 3.44 0.70
C VAL A 60 -13.57 3.72 2.10
N SER A 61 -14.09 2.71 2.79
CA SER A 61 -14.58 2.83 4.16
C SER A 61 -13.93 1.79 5.07
N GLY A 62 -13.48 2.20 6.25
CA GLY A 62 -12.86 1.28 7.21
C GLY A 62 -12.10 1.97 8.32
N ALA A 63 -11.20 1.24 8.96
CA ALA A 63 -10.31 1.81 9.98
C ALA A 63 -9.35 2.83 9.35
N ALA A 64 -9.15 3.99 10.00
CA ALA A 64 -8.39 5.11 9.41
C ALA A 64 -6.98 4.74 8.89
N ALA A 65 -6.30 3.79 9.53
CA ALA A 65 -5.00 3.30 9.07
C ALA A 65 -5.12 2.48 7.77
N MET A 66 -6.12 1.60 7.69
CA MET A 66 -6.37 0.74 6.54
C MET A 66 -6.95 1.54 5.37
N THR A 67 -7.84 2.50 5.62
CA THR A 67 -8.37 3.40 4.58
C THR A 67 -7.24 4.18 3.89
N LYS A 68 -6.24 4.67 4.64
CA LYS A 68 -5.07 5.35 4.07
C LYS A 68 -4.17 4.40 3.27
N LYS A 69 -4.01 3.15 3.72
CA LYS A 69 -3.27 2.12 2.98
C LYS A 69 -3.96 1.78 1.65
N ALA A 70 -5.27 1.55 1.69
CA ALA A 70 -6.08 1.29 0.51
C ALA A 70 -6.06 2.47 -0.48
N GLN A 71 -6.15 3.70 0.01
CA GLN A 71 -5.99 4.90 -0.81
C GLN A 71 -4.63 4.92 -1.54
N ARG A 72 -3.53 4.67 -0.82
CA ARG A 72 -2.18 4.62 -1.42
C ARG A 72 -2.05 3.49 -2.44
N ALA A 73 -2.61 2.32 -2.14
CA ALA A 73 -2.62 1.19 -3.05
C ALA A 73 -3.34 1.53 -4.37
N LEU A 74 -4.52 2.16 -4.28
CA LEU A 74 -5.30 2.60 -5.44
C LEU A 74 -4.57 3.67 -6.26
N GLU A 75 -3.96 4.67 -5.60
CA GLU A 75 -3.19 5.71 -6.28
C GLU A 75 -1.95 5.13 -7.00
N ASP A 76 -1.24 4.20 -6.37
CA ASP A 76 -0.05 3.56 -6.96
C ASP A 76 -0.43 2.68 -8.15
N MET A 77 -1.52 1.90 -8.05
CA MET A 77 -2.04 1.14 -9.19
C MET A 77 -2.47 2.05 -10.33
N TYR A 78 -3.19 3.14 -10.04
CA TYR A 78 -3.61 4.10 -11.05
C TYR A 78 -2.40 4.74 -11.75
N ARG A 79 -1.38 5.15 -10.99
CA ARG A 79 -0.15 5.73 -11.54
C ARG A 79 0.63 4.74 -12.41
N ARG A 80 0.75 3.49 -11.97
CA ARG A 80 1.44 2.44 -12.75
C ARG A 80 0.71 2.13 -14.03
N LEU A 81 -0.62 1.95 -13.98
CA LEU A 81 -1.44 1.70 -15.18
C LEU A 81 -1.53 2.93 -16.11
N SER A 82 -1.39 4.14 -15.57
CA SER A 82 -1.27 5.36 -16.38
C SER A 82 0.08 5.49 -17.07
N SER A 83 1.14 4.86 -16.53
CA SER A 83 2.52 4.99 -17.02
C SER A 83 2.99 3.77 -17.81
N GLU A 84 2.43 2.59 -17.54
CA GLU A 84 2.64 1.35 -18.28
C GLU A 84 1.45 1.16 -19.22
N GLU A 85 1.68 1.20 -20.53
CA GLU A 85 0.68 0.96 -21.57
C GLU A 85 0.14 -0.50 -21.58
N ASP A 86 0.64 -1.35 -20.67
CA ASP A 86 0.32 -2.77 -20.56
C ASP A 86 -0.92 -3.01 -19.68
N SER A 87 -2.08 -2.84 -20.30
CA SER A 87 -3.42 -3.13 -19.73
C SER A 87 -3.62 -4.61 -19.31
N ALA A 88 -2.69 -5.51 -19.64
CA ALA A 88 -2.81 -6.95 -19.38
C ALA A 88 -2.40 -7.38 -17.96
N ALA A 89 -1.76 -6.51 -17.17
CA ALA A 89 -1.11 -6.88 -15.91
C ALA A 89 -1.92 -6.60 -14.62
N GLY A 90 -3.19 -6.20 -14.72
CA GLY A 90 -3.99 -5.73 -13.57
C GLY A 90 -3.96 -6.64 -12.32
N LYS A 91 -4.09 -7.97 -12.50
CA LYS A 91 -4.03 -8.93 -11.36
C LYS A 91 -2.64 -9.04 -10.73
N ALA A 92 -1.58 -9.01 -11.55
CA ALA A 92 -0.21 -9.04 -11.05
C ALA A 92 0.11 -7.77 -10.25
N LEU A 93 -0.39 -6.62 -10.71
CA LEU A 93 -0.23 -5.33 -10.05
C LEU A 93 -0.90 -5.30 -8.67
N VAL A 94 -2.12 -5.84 -8.54
CA VAL A 94 -2.80 -5.94 -7.22
C VAL A 94 -1.96 -6.74 -6.23
N SER A 95 -1.43 -7.89 -6.64
CA SER A 95 -0.58 -8.71 -5.76
C SER A 95 0.73 -8.02 -5.37
N ASP A 96 1.33 -7.26 -6.30
CA ASP A 96 2.58 -6.53 -6.04
C ASP A 96 2.34 -5.35 -5.09
N VAL A 97 1.27 -4.59 -5.32
CA VAL A 97 0.85 -3.48 -4.47
C VAL A 97 0.46 -3.97 -3.08
N LEU A 98 -0.27 -5.09 -2.99
CA LEU A 98 -0.60 -5.69 -1.70
C LEU A 98 0.67 -6.11 -0.94
N ARG A 99 1.59 -6.81 -1.62
CA ARG A 99 2.89 -7.17 -1.05
C ARG A 99 3.66 -5.95 -0.57
N TRP A 100 3.57 -4.83 -1.30
CA TRP A 100 4.20 -3.56 -0.93
C TRP A 100 3.55 -2.94 0.31
N VAL A 101 2.22 -2.98 0.43
CA VAL A 101 1.48 -2.51 1.61
C VAL A 101 1.76 -3.38 2.85
N GLU A 102 1.86 -4.70 2.68
CA GLU A 102 2.29 -5.62 3.75
C GLU A 102 3.76 -5.36 4.14
N ALA A 103 4.61 -5.03 3.16
CA ALA A 103 5.98 -4.61 3.41
C ALA A 103 6.09 -3.20 4.01
N ASP A 104 5.04 -2.37 3.97
CA ASP A 104 4.99 -1.08 4.68
C ASP A 104 4.63 -1.28 6.17
N GLU A 105 3.84 -2.31 6.52
CA GLU A 105 3.68 -2.75 7.92
C GLU A 105 4.98 -3.31 8.49
N LYS A 106 5.73 -4.03 7.65
CA LYS A 106 7.14 -4.33 7.87
C LYS A 106 8.01 -3.27 7.22
N GLY A 107 7.67 -1.98 7.41
CA GLY A 107 8.27 -0.86 6.68
C GLY A 107 9.77 -1.05 6.48
N PRO A 108 10.35 -0.61 5.35
CA PRO A 108 11.78 -0.77 5.09
C PRO A 108 12.52 -0.16 6.28
N ALA A 109 13.00 -1.01 7.17
CA ALA A 109 13.23 -0.64 8.56
C ALA A 109 14.25 0.49 8.64
N ASN A 110 13.83 1.77 8.60
CA ASN A 110 14.69 2.95 8.49
C ASN A 110 16.06 2.60 7.86
N GLY A 111 15.99 2.03 6.66
CA GLY A 111 17.15 1.48 5.99
C GLY A 111 17.86 2.63 5.30
N ASP A 112 18.84 3.19 6.00
CA ASP A 112 19.80 4.16 5.49
C ASP A 112 20.03 3.93 3.98
N SER A 113 19.53 4.87 3.17
CA SER A 113 19.55 4.77 1.71
C SER A 113 20.29 5.97 1.13
N PHE A 114 20.97 5.75 0.01
CA PHE A 114 21.65 6.82 -0.71
C PHE A 114 21.41 6.68 -2.21
N ASP A 115 21.25 7.83 -2.85
CA ASP A 115 21.04 7.92 -4.28
C ASP A 115 22.39 7.91 -5.01
N THR A 116 22.46 7.12 -6.08
CA THR A 116 23.56 7.18 -7.04
C THR A 116 23.00 7.64 -8.38
N TRP A 117 23.88 8.12 -9.27
CA TRP A 117 23.54 8.53 -10.64
C TRP A 117 22.75 7.51 -11.48
N LYS A 118 22.72 6.22 -11.06
CA LYS A 118 21.95 5.18 -11.76
C LYS A 118 20.77 4.63 -10.97
N LYS A 119 20.90 4.40 -9.66
CA LYS A 119 19.85 3.80 -8.83
C LYS A 119 19.97 4.21 -7.36
N LYS A 120 18.82 4.26 -6.68
CA LYS A 120 18.74 4.35 -5.22
C LYS A 120 19.15 3.02 -4.58
N ILE A 121 20.13 3.05 -3.68
CA ILE A 121 20.59 1.87 -2.94
C ILE A 121 20.01 1.94 -1.53
N ILE A 122 19.33 0.87 -1.11
CA ILE A 122 18.68 0.76 0.20
C ILE A 122 19.39 -0.33 1.02
N ALA A 123 19.82 0.01 2.24
CA ALA A 123 20.44 -0.95 3.14
C ALA A 123 19.39 -1.96 3.66
N LYS A 124 19.58 -3.24 3.31
CA LYS A 124 18.66 -4.32 3.69
C LYS A 124 19.12 -5.09 4.93
N THR A 125 20.39 -4.94 5.32
CA THR A 125 21.00 -5.64 6.46
C THR A 125 21.55 -4.65 7.50
N PRO A 126 21.61 -5.03 8.79
CA PRO A 126 22.13 -4.15 9.84
C PRO A 126 23.59 -3.73 9.59
N GLY A 127 24.43 -4.60 9.02
CA GLY A 127 25.80 -4.25 8.63
C GLY A 127 25.87 -3.24 7.47
N GLN A 128 24.95 -3.32 6.50
CA GLN A 128 24.87 -2.31 5.43
C GLN A 128 24.43 -0.95 5.94
N LYS A 129 23.55 -0.90 6.95
CA LYS A 129 23.15 0.38 7.55
C LYS A 129 24.33 1.09 8.19
N GLU A 130 25.15 0.35 8.94
CA GLU A 130 26.37 0.89 9.55
C GLU A 130 27.35 1.39 8.48
N TYR A 131 27.51 0.63 7.39
CA TYR A 131 28.32 1.06 6.26
C TYR A 131 27.80 2.35 5.60
N CYS A 132 26.49 2.46 5.35
CA CYS A 132 25.88 3.67 4.77
C CYS A 132 26.05 4.88 5.69
N ARG A 133 25.89 4.68 7.01
CA ARG A 133 26.12 5.71 8.02
C ARG A 133 27.56 6.22 8.03
N LEU A 134 28.54 5.31 7.94
CA LEU A 134 29.95 5.64 7.87
C LEU A 134 30.32 6.38 6.57
N LEU A 135 29.70 6.00 5.45
CA LEU A 135 29.92 6.65 4.15
C LEU A 135 29.43 8.10 4.16
N ARG A 136 28.24 8.36 4.71
CA ARG A 136 27.70 9.73 4.85
C ARG A 136 28.55 10.61 5.78
N GLY A 137 29.17 10.03 6.80
CA GLY A 137 30.02 10.75 7.76
C GLY A 137 31.44 11.05 7.30
N ARG A 138 31.89 10.49 6.16
CA ARG A 138 33.26 10.62 5.63
C ARG A 138 33.23 11.06 4.17
N GLU A 139 32.49 12.13 3.90
CA GLU A 139 32.51 12.77 2.59
C GLU A 139 33.95 13.21 2.28
N VAL A 140 34.54 12.58 1.27
CA VAL A 140 35.80 12.99 0.67
C VAL A 140 35.50 14.24 -0.15
N VAL A 141 35.95 15.39 0.34
CA VAL A 141 35.98 16.69 -0.35
C VAL A 141 36.85 16.59 -1.60
#